data_AF-A0A6L3MQW9-F1
#
_entry.id   AF-A0A6L3MQW9-F1
#
_cell.length_a   1.000
_cell.length_b   1.000
_cell.length_c   1.000
_cell.angle_alpha   90.00
_cell.angle_beta   90.00
_cell.angle_gamma   90.00
#
_symmetry.space_group_name_H-M   'P 1'
#
loop_
_entity.id
_entity.type
_entity.pdbx_description
1 polymer ?
#
loop_
_entity_poly.entity_id
_entity_poly.type
_entity_poly.pdbx_seq_one_letter_code
_entity_poly.pdbx_strand_id
1 'polypeptide(L)'
;MSEPTMNVATPASGPVNGTDGTDGVRYRAAAVAVGSAEIRRAENGTWYLRSREPLGDYPTRLTDCLVRGAHAHPDRVLAARRGADGRWIEITYARMLERA
;
A
#
# COMPACT_ATOMS: atom_id res chain seq x y z
N MET A 1 -15.57 -37.05 10.84
CA MET A 1 -15.76 -35.62 10.49
C MET A 1 -14.38 -35.00 10.51
N SER A 2 -13.72 -34.95 9.36
CA SER A 2 -12.35 -34.47 9.24
C SER A 2 -12.35 -33.12 8.53
N GLU A 3 -11.84 -32.09 9.20
CA GLU A 3 -11.58 -30.78 8.62
C GLU A 3 -10.48 -30.89 7.55
N PRO A 4 -10.58 -30.21 6.40
CA PRO A 4 -9.45 -30.07 5.50
C PRO A 4 -8.53 -28.96 6.03
N THR A 5 -7.39 -29.36 6.60
CA THR A 5 -6.26 -28.46 6.85
C THR A 5 -5.80 -27.85 5.52
N MET A 6 -6.07 -26.56 5.29
CA MET A 6 -5.43 -25.81 4.21
C MET A 6 -3.94 -25.62 4.56
N ASN A 7 -3.09 -26.29 3.79
CA ASN A 7 -1.65 -26.09 3.83
C ASN A 7 -1.32 -24.65 3.43
N VAL A 8 -0.88 -23.82 4.37
CA VAL A 8 -0.25 -22.54 4.05
C VAL A 8 1.12 -22.87 3.46
N ALA A 9 1.26 -22.74 2.15
CA ALA A 9 2.55 -22.87 1.50
C ALA A 9 3.42 -21.68 1.90
N THR A 10 4.50 -21.94 2.65
CA THR A 10 5.63 -21.03 2.81
C THR A 10 6.07 -20.54 1.43
N PRO A 11 6.18 -19.23 1.14
CA PRO A 11 6.76 -18.80 -0.12
C PRO A 11 8.23 -19.21 -0.11
N ALA A 12 8.60 -20.14 -0.99
CA ALA A 12 9.98 -20.52 -1.22
C ALA A 12 10.73 -19.32 -1.81
N SER A 13 11.42 -18.55 -0.97
CA SER A 13 12.47 -17.63 -1.41
C SER A 13 13.74 -18.45 -1.68
N GLY A 14 13.80 -19.09 -2.84
CA GLY A 14 15.05 -19.59 -3.42
C GLY A 14 15.63 -18.55 -4.40
N PRO A 15 16.97 -18.44 -4.53
CA PRO A 15 17.56 -17.58 -5.55
C PRO A 15 17.29 -18.18 -6.93
N VAL A 16 16.52 -17.46 -7.76
CA VAL A 16 16.34 -17.76 -9.18
C VAL A 16 17.57 -17.25 -9.92
N ASN A 17 18.56 -18.13 -10.14
CA ASN A 17 19.65 -17.88 -11.08
C ASN A 17 19.20 -18.24 -12.49
N GLY A 18 18.76 -17.24 -13.25
CA GLY A 18 18.49 -17.37 -14.69
C GLY A 18 19.67 -16.81 -15.48
N THR A 19 20.46 -17.69 -16.09
CA THR A 19 21.37 -17.34 -17.19
C THR A 19 20.78 -17.88 -18.49
N ASP A 20 19.93 -17.08 -19.16
CA ASP A 20 19.86 -17.08 -20.63
C ASP A 20 19.18 -15.79 -21.14
N GLY A 21 19.71 -15.24 -22.24
CA GLY A 21 19.47 -13.89 -22.75
C GLY A 21 18.09 -13.66 -23.37
N THR A 22 17.07 -13.49 -22.53
CA THR A 22 15.83 -12.78 -22.86
C THR A 22 15.67 -11.63 -21.88
N ASP A 23 15.68 -10.38 -22.36
CA ASP A 23 15.60 -9.16 -21.53
C ASP A 23 14.21 -9.04 -20.90
N GLY A 24 13.98 -9.84 -19.86
CA GLY A 24 12.75 -9.91 -19.11
C GLY A 24 12.57 -8.65 -18.25
N VAL A 25 11.32 -8.16 -18.16
CA VAL A 25 10.97 -7.03 -17.31
C VAL A 25 11.49 -7.27 -15.89
N ARG A 26 12.40 -6.41 -15.43
CA ARG A 26 12.94 -6.48 -14.07
C ARG A 26 11.93 -5.89 -13.09
N TYR A 27 11.34 -6.74 -12.27
CA TYR A 27 10.49 -6.33 -11.16
C TYR A 27 11.31 -6.17 -9.89
N ARG A 28 11.03 -5.11 -9.12
CA ARG A 28 11.57 -4.93 -7.77
C ARG A 28 10.74 -5.78 -6.81
N ALA A 29 11.40 -6.54 -5.94
CA ALA A 29 10.74 -7.21 -4.84
C ALA A 29 9.96 -6.18 -4.00
N ALA A 30 8.65 -6.37 -3.87
CA ALA A 30 7.77 -5.55 -3.07
C ALA A 30 7.11 -6.42 -2.01
N ALA A 31 7.13 -5.97 -0.75
CA ALA A 31 6.32 -6.59 0.27
C ALA A 31 4.85 -6.34 -0.06
N VAL A 32 4.11 -7.40 -0.37
CA VAL A 32 2.66 -7.36 -0.50
C VAL A 32 2.08 -7.70 0.87
N ALA A 33 1.20 -6.85 1.38
CA ALA A 33 0.56 -7.10 2.67
C ALA A 33 -0.14 -8.46 2.66
N VAL A 34 0.10 -9.27 3.69
CA VAL A 34 -0.62 -10.53 3.91
C VAL A 34 -1.88 -10.17 4.68
N GLY A 35 -3.01 -10.16 3.99
CA GLY A 35 -4.32 -9.84 4.57
C GLY A 35 -5.25 -11.05 4.62
N SER A 36 -6.16 -11.06 5.58
CA SER A 36 -7.21 -12.08 5.65
C SER A 36 -8.42 -11.67 4.81
N ALA A 37 -8.82 -12.52 3.85
CA ALA A 37 -9.97 -12.25 2.99
C ALA A 37 -10.91 -13.46 2.94
N GLU A 38 -12.21 -13.18 2.97
CA GLU A 38 -13.23 -14.14 2.57
C GLU A 38 -13.37 -14.08 1.05
N ILE A 39 -13.26 -15.24 0.41
CA ILE A 39 -13.32 -15.39 -1.04
C ILE A 39 -14.54 -16.24 -1.37
N ARG A 40 -15.46 -15.69 -2.17
CA ARG A 40 -16.64 -16.40 -2.64
C ARG A 40 -16.76 -16.32 -4.15
N ARG A 41 -16.95 -17.46 -4.80
CA ARG A 41 -17.29 -17.54 -6.22
C ARG A 41 -18.81 -17.69 -6.37
N ALA A 42 -19.42 -16.86 -7.22
CA ALA A 42 -20.81 -16.98 -7.60
C ALA A 42 -21.00 -17.96 -8.77
N GLU A 43 -22.23 -18.46 -8.95
CA GLU A 43 -22.58 -19.44 -9.97
C GLU A 43 -22.34 -18.93 -11.41
N ASN A 44 -22.50 -17.62 -11.62
CA ASN A 44 -22.19 -16.94 -12.88
C ASN A 44 -20.67 -16.76 -13.13
N GLY A 45 -19.82 -17.25 -12.23
CA GLY A 45 -18.36 -17.16 -12.33
C GLY A 45 -17.74 -15.89 -11.71
N THR A 46 -18.52 -14.95 -11.18
CA THR A 46 -18.00 -13.74 -10.52
C THR A 46 -17.30 -14.10 -9.20
N TRP A 47 -16.14 -13.49 -8.95
CA TRP A 47 -15.42 -13.60 -7.68
C TRP A 47 -15.68 -12.39 -6.80
N TYR A 48 -16.04 -12.65 -5.54
CA TYR A 48 -16.19 -11.66 -4.49
C TYR A 48 -15.07 -11.82 -3.48
N LEU A 49 -14.40 -10.71 -3.17
CA LEU A 49 -13.36 -10.63 -2.17
C LEU A 49 -13.80 -9.66 -1.08
N ARG A 50 -13.81 -10.11 0.17
CA ARG A 50 -14.14 -9.27 1.32
C ARG A 50 -13.00 -9.35 2.33
N SER A 51 -12.39 -8.22 2.67
CA SER A 51 -11.43 -8.18 3.78
C SER A 51 -12.12 -8.59 5.08
N ARG A 52 -11.45 -9.42 5.88
CA ARG A 52 -11.89 -9.80 7.23
C ARG A 52 -11.26 -8.90 8.29
N GLU A 53 -10.30 -8.07 7.91
CA GLU A 53 -9.71 -7.09 8.81
C GLU A 53 -10.71 -5.96 9.07
N PRO A 54 -11.01 -5.66 10.35
CA PRO A 54 -11.86 -4.53 10.67
C PRO A 54 -11.18 -3.24 10.22
N LEU A 55 -11.99 -2.28 9.77
CA LEU A 55 -11.50 -0.93 9.57
C LEU A 55 -11.04 -0.36 10.91
N GLY A 56 -9.82 0.17 10.94
CA GLY A 56 -9.34 0.91 12.11
C GLY A 56 -10.01 2.28 12.25
N ASP A 57 -9.56 3.04 13.23
CA ASP A 57 -10.04 4.40 13.45
C ASP A 57 -9.86 5.26 12.21
N TYR A 58 -10.94 5.93 11.81
CA TYR A 58 -10.97 6.82 10.67
C TYR A 58 -11.20 8.26 11.11
N PRO A 59 -10.62 9.23 10.38
CA PRO A 59 -10.80 10.64 10.71
C PRO A 59 -12.26 11.06 10.52
N THR A 60 -12.75 11.96 11.37
CA THR A 60 -14.09 12.54 11.20
C THR A 60 -14.09 13.57 10.06
N ARG A 61 -12.96 14.26 9.87
CA ARG A 61 -12.76 15.26 8.80
C ARG A 61 -11.51 14.93 8.02
N LEU A 62 -11.53 15.17 6.71
CA LEU A 62 -10.34 14.95 5.88
C LEU A 62 -9.11 15.74 6.38
N THR A 63 -9.33 16.93 6.95
CA THR A 63 -8.29 17.77 7.56
C THR A 63 -7.64 17.14 8.78
N ASP A 64 -8.29 16.22 9.48
CA ASP A 64 -7.70 15.53 10.64
C ASP A 64 -6.51 14.67 10.21
N CYS A 65 -6.49 14.19 8.95
CA CYS A 65 -5.32 13.53 8.38
C CYS A 65 -4.12 14.49 8.25
N LEU A 66 -4.36 15.76 7.88
CA LEU A 66 -3.30 16.77 7.80
C LEU A 66 -2.73 17.05 9.19
N VAL A 67 -3.60 17.26 10.19
CA VAL A 67 -3.21 17.51 11.58
C VAL A 67 -2.38 16.34 12.11
N ARG A 68 -2.88 15.10 11.98
CA ARG A 68 -2.15 13.89 12.42
C ARG A 68 -0.80 13.75 11.71
N GLY A 69 -0.77 14.00 10.40
CA GLY A 69 0.48 13.94 9.61
C GLY A 69 1.50 14.98 10.05
N ALA A 70 1.07 16.22 10.31
CA ALA A 70 1.95 17.30 10.79
C ALA A 70 2.52 17.02 12.18
N HIS A 71 1.75 16.44 13.08
CA HIS A 71 2.27 16.03 14.40
C HIS A 71 3.25 14.86 14.30
N ALA A 72 2.95 13.83 13.51
CA ALA A 72 3.81 12.66 13.41
C ALA A 72 5.09 12.92 12.59
N HIS A 73 5.00 13.75 11.55
CA HIS A 73 6.04 13.92 10.54
C HIS A 73 6.09 15.38 10.02
N PRO A 74 6.44 16.35 10.89
CA PRO A 74 6.34 17.78 10.56
C PRO A 74 7.16 18.19 9.32
N ASP A 75 8.34 17.60 9.15
CA ASP A 75 9.30 17.96 8.11
C ASP A 75 9.09 17.20 6.78
N ARG A 76 8.19 16.22 6.72
CA ARG A 76 7.93 15.49 5.47
C ARG A 76 7.22 16.39 4.47
N VAL A 77 7.63 16.30 3.21
CA VAL A 77 6.95 16.96 2.09
C VAL A 77 5.54 16.38 1.96
N LEU A 78 4.53 17.24 2.08
CA LEU A 78 3.14 16.90 1.84
C LEU A 78 2.82 16.97 0.35
N ALA A 79 3.27 18.04 -0.30
CA ALA A 79 3.08 18.26 -1.73
C ALA A 79 4.26 19.02 -2.33
N ALA A 80 4.51 18.77 -3.61
CA ALA A 80 5.53 19.47 -4.38
C ALA A 80 5.02 19.77 -5.78
N ARG A 81 5.43 20.91 -6.33
CA ARG A 81 5.22 21.26 -7.74
C ARG A 81 6.50 21.80 -8.35
N ARG A 82 6.64 21.70 -9.67
CA ARG A 82 7.73 22.37 -10.38
C ARG A 82 7.46 23.87 -10.51
N GLY A 83 8.49 24.68 -10.25
CA GLY A 83 8.52 26.11 -10.54
C GLY A 83 8.84 26.38 -12.02
N ALA A 84 8.73 27.65 -12.41
CA ALA A 84 9.00 28.08 -13.79
C ALA A 84 10.45 27.83 -14.25
N ASP A 85 11.38 27.74 -13.30
CA ASP A 85 12.79 27.41 -13.50
C ASP A 85 13.06 25.90 -13.45
N GLY A 86 12.02 25.07 -13.36
CA GLY A 86 12.14 23.63 -13.23
C GLY A 86 12.62 23.16 -11.86
N ARG A 87 12.79 24.03 -10.85
CA ARG A 87 13.09 23.59 -9.47
C ARG A 87 11.84 23.10 -8.76
N TRP A 88 11.98 22.20 -7.80
CA TRP A 88 10.87 21.79 -6.95
C TRP A 88 10.54 22.88 -5.94
N ILE A 89 9.26 23.17 -5.78
CA ILE A 89 8.69 23.99 -4.72
C ILE A 89 7.88 23.04 -3.85
N GLU A 90 8.33 22.87 -2.62
CA GLU A 90 7.79 21.91 -1.67
C GLU A 90 7.02 22.63 -0.55
N ILE A 91 6.01 21.96 0.00
CA ILE A 91 5.38 22.33 1.25
C ILE A 91 5.36 21.11 2.17
N THR A 92 5.85 21.29 3.41
CA THR A 92 5.84 20.24 4.42
C THR A 92 4.48 20.14 5.10
N TYR A 93 4.24 19.04 5.82
CA TYR A 93 3.02 18.88 6.61
C TYR A 93 2.85 20.01 7.64
N ALA A 94 3.88 20.37 8.40
CA ALA A 94 3.81 21.44 9.39
C ALA A 94 3.47 22.80 8.74
N ARG A 95 4.17 23.13 7.65
CA ARG A 95 3.97 24.40 6.94
C ARG A 95 2.59 24.51 6.29
N MET A 96 2.00 23.39 5.86
CA MET A 96 0.63 23.39 5.36
C MET A 96 -0.38 23.58 6.50
N LEU A 97 -0.17 22.94 7.64
CA LEU A 97 -1.05 23.09 8.80
C LEU A 97 -1.09 24.54 9.31
N GLU A 98 0.04 25.23 9.35
CA GLU A 98 0.12 26.65 9.72
C GLU A 98 -0.67 27.60 8.78
N ARG A 99 -0.97 27.16 7.56
CA ARG A 99 -1.67 27.95 6.53
C ARG A 99 -3.16 27.65 6.41
N ALA A 100 -3.61 26.54 7.02
CA ALA A 100 -4.98 26.03 6.92
C ALA A 100 -5.92 26.79 7.85
#